data_AF-A0A8W8KNK2-F1
#
_entry.id   AF-A0A8W8KNK2-F1
#
_cell.length_a   1.000
_cell.length_b   1.000
_cell.length_c   1.000
_cell.angle_alpha   90.00
_cell.angle_beta   90.00
_cell.angle_gamma   90.00
#
_symmetry.space_group_name_H-M   'P 1'
#
loop_
_entity.id
_entity.type
_entity.pdbx_description
1 polymer ?
#
loop_
_entity_poly.entity_id
_entity_poly.type
_entity_poly.pdbx_seq_one_letter_code
_entity_poly.pdbx_strand_id
1 'polypeptide(L)'
;MTTVTKNSEKHEEKGKSSKVSVKEANSPQRHHNIVDAVEEVMEDIHCCVKVRDKTSFKVFVFLVVLTLDAADLFSDWLLFRDVFVTQEGLVYGPPEDALTYALLAFSILGTFTFIFEVVNLWWEIFRDNPWVDSDFASCITIWIEDVPQIVINVLIVLCREEAISYFQLVKASVLIVGVVIRIIVSLVKYCSKKYLEEAKKKTPKSRRHVAYRVFIMFGLMCILAGSVAVFMLTQFERHPDGNIQFNTPKTAFEGKFHEEKYFDNVSIYLNHPVFDLNTGNSEVDFIRLISIYDIRNKADKTFKLSYDEPAKTKFVVWEPDSSGVLQEVECFTINRGTKTVSTQTCNPSFSSGTMSEFTFKFHFIKPSVPKLIFGDITYNLKVKESGTCKDPATDIVTKPNQRRGSGASRSPVIHYYRAHISTPSHLLPSKFYQFPADLTDIAQVWKTGFASCESSGSLAPHRDTSLETTCL
;
A
#
# COMPACT_ATOMS: atom_id res chain seq x y z
N MET A 1 42.94 99.09 54.43
CA MET A 1 42.16 98.44 55.50
C MET A 1 40.71 98.88 55.32
N THR A 2 39.74 98.01 55.05
CA THR A 2 39.81 96.54 54.94
C THR A 2 38.89 96.06 53.81
N THR A 3 39.23 94.94 53.17
CA THR A 3 38.63 94.29 51.97
C THR A 3 37.08 94.33 51.90
N VAL A 4 36.37 94.69 50.80
CA VAL A 4 36.54 94.50 49.32
C VAL A 4 36.38 93.01 48.93
N THR A 5 35.44 92.51 48.09
CA THR A 5 34.49 93.06 47.07
C THR A 5 33.15 92.26 47.11
N LYS A 6 31.97 92.77 46.69
CA LYS A 6 31.26 92.59 45.37
C LYS A 6 31.39 91.19 44.70
N ASN A 7 30.38 90.60 44.03
CA ASN A 7 28.99 90.95 43.62
C ASN A 7 28.17 89.61 43.43
N SER A 8 26.95 89.44 42.88
CA SER A 8 25.98 90.28 42.11
C SER A 8 24.50 89.74 42.26
N GLU A 9 23.62 90.08 41.30
CA GLU A 9 22.21 89.72 41.04
C GLU A 9 21.85 88.22 40.82
N LYS A 10 20.59 87.71 40.91
CA LYS A 10 19.21 88.14 40.51
C LYS A 10 18.92 88.02 38.97
N HIS A 11 17.71 87.74 38.46
CA HIS A 11 16.36 87.57 39.04
C HIS A 11 15.42 86.65 38.19
N GLU A 12 14.14 86.57 38.57
CA GLU A 12 13.00 85.85 37.93
C GLU A 12 12.71 86.14 36.43
N GLU A 13 12.01 85.23 35.75
CA GLU A 13 10.59 85.37 35.26
C GLU A 13 10.02 83.95 34.99
N LYS A 14 8.83 83.51 35.46
CA LYS A 14 7.42 83.96 35.26
C LYS A 14 6.87 83.74 33.84
N GLY A 15 5.99 82.74 33.70
CA GLY A 15 5.17 82.50 32.50
C GLY A 15 4.09 81.45 32.76
N LYS A 16 2.81 81.81 32.67
CA LYS A 16 1.66 80.97 33.05
C LYS A 16 0.60 81.03 31.95
N SER A 17 0.11 79.88 31.48
CA SER A 17 -1.04 79.81 30.58
C SER A 17 -1.93 78.59 30.86
N SER A 18 -3.11 78.57 30.25
CA SER A 18 -4.31 77.91 30.79
C SER A 18 -4.66 76.54 30.21
N LYS A 19 -5.51 75.83 30.95
CA LYS A 19 -6.17 74.58 30.55
C LYS A 19 -6.97 74.75 29.23
N VAL A 20 -6.92 73.74 28.38
CA VAL A 20 -8.11 73.22 27.67
C VAL A 20 -8.13 71.71 27.86
N SER A 21 -9.30 71.14 28.16
CA SER A 21 -9.47 69.70 28.33
C SER A 21 -10.18 69.10 27.12
N VAL A 22 -9.56 68.10 26.49
CA VAL A 22 -10.28 67.12 25.67
C VAL A 22 -10.27 65.80 26.44
N LYS A 23 -11.45 65.19 26.62
CA LYS A 23 -11.55 63.83 27.18
C LYS A 23 -11.27 62.85 26.05
N GLU A 24 -10.32 61.95 26.24
CA GLU A 24 -10.20 60.75 25.43
C GLU A 24 -10.28 59.54 26.38
N ALA A 25 -11.29 58.70 26.17
CA ALA A 25 -11.56 57.55 27.02
C ALA A 25 -10.91 56.31 26.41
N ASN A 26 -9.86 55.79 27.04
CA ASN A 26 -9.23 54.53 26.68
C ASN A 26 -9.12 53.63 27.92
N SER A 27 -9.48 52.35 27.77
CA SER A 27 -9.65 51.44 28.89
C SER A 27 -8.30 50.93 29.44
N PRO A 28 -8.03 51.01 30.76
CA PRO A 28 -6.87 50.34 31.36
C PRO A 28 -7.01 48.81 31.41
N GLN A 29 -8.23 48.31 31.18
CA GLN A 29 -8.65 46.94 31.46
C GLN A 29 -8.13 45.87 30.47
N ARG A 30 -7.49 46.27 29.35
CA ARG A 30 -6.96 45.32 28.35
C ARG A 30 -5.47 45.01 28.52
N HIS A 31 -4.74 45.84 29.28
CA HIS A 31 -3.33 45.56 29.59
C HIS A 31 -3.17 44.67 30.82
N HIS A 32 -4.06 44.79 31.83
CA HIS A 32 -4.05 43.89 33.00
C HIS A 32 -4.22 42.45 32.57
N ASN A 33 -5.32 42.09 31.88
CA ASN A 33 -5.58 40.72 31.44
C ASN A 33 -4.46 40.05 30.60
N ILE A 34 -3.51 40.81 30.02
CA ILE A 34 -2.34 40.26 29.33
C ILE A 34 -1.17 40.06 30.30
N VAL A 35 -0.96 40.96 31.26
CA VAL A 35 0.00 40.77 32.36
C VAL A 35 -0.45 39.60 33.24
N ASP A 36 -1.70 39.62 33.68
CA ASP A 36 -2.29 38.61 34.58
C ASP A 36 -2.22 37.21 33.94
N ALA A 37 -2.52 37.06 32.65
CA ALA A 37 -2.39 35.78 31.93
C ALA A 37 -0.93 35.35 31.68
N VAL A 38 0.01 36.29 31.56
CA VAL A 38 1.45 35.99 31.51
C VAL A 38 1.97 35.59 32.90
N GLU A 39 1.40 36.14 33.96
CA GLU A 39 1.73 35.83 35.35
C GLU A 39 1.17 34.46 35.77
N GLU A 40 -0.08 34.14 35.39
CA GLU A 40 -0.71 32.81 35.54
C GLU A 40 0.10 31.72 34.80
N VAL A 41 0.47 31.96 33.53
CA VAL A 41 1.38 31.07 32.78
C VAL A 41 2.77 30.99 33.43
N MET A 42 3.26 32.06 34.07
CA MET A 42 4.52 32.03 34.81
C MET A 42 4.44 31.23 36.12
N GLU A 43 3.31 31.23 36.83
CA GLU A 43 3.09 30.38 38.00
C GLU A 43 3.02 28.89 37.62
N ASP A 44 2.31 28.54 36.55
CA ASP A 44 2.27 27.17 36.02
C ASP A 44 3.66 26.70 35.56
N ILE A 45 4.45 27.57 34.92
CA ILE A 45 5.86 27.31 34.62
C ILE A 45 6.68 27.10 35.91
N HIS A 46 6.44 27.90 36.95
CA HIS A 46 7.15 27.76 38.22
C HIS A 46 6.76 26.50 38.99
N CYS A 47 5.54 26.00 38.81
CA CYS A 47 5.07 24.70 39.28
C CYS A 47 5.74 23.56 38.51
N CYS A 48 5.72 23.61 37.17
CA CYS A 48 6.40 22.64 36.30
C CYS A 48 7.88 22.45 36.64
N VAL A 49 8.62 23.54 36.88
CA VAL A 49 10.02 23.49 37.31
C VAL A 49 10.18 22.74 38.64
N LYS A 50 9.27 22.94 39.60
CA LYS A 50 9.30 22.32 40.94
C LYS A 50 8.89 20.84 40.95
N VAL A 51 8.17 20.39 39.92
CA VAL A 51 7.85 18.98 39.68
C VAL A 51 9.03 18.24 39.04
N ARG A 52 9.77 18.89 38.13
CA ARG A 52 10.80 18.26 37.29
C ARG A 52 11.96 17.63 38.07
N ASP A 53 12.35 18.23 39.19
CA ASP A 53 13.48 17.75 39.99
C ASP A 53 13.14 16.56 40.92
N LYS A 54 11.88 16.10 40.95
CA LYS A 54 11.52 14.84 41.62
C LYS A 54 11.90 13.65 40.75
N THR A 55 12.63 12.69 41.31
CA THR A 55 12.99 11.42 40.63
C THR A 55 11.77 10.70 40.06
N SER A 56 10.61 10.78 40.73
CA SER A 56 9.33 10.24 40.25
C SER A 56 8.90 10.81 38.89
N PHE A 57 9.19 12.09 38.61
CA PHE A 57 8.89 12.70 37.31
C PHE A 57 9.86 12.23 36.22
N LYS A 58 11.17 12.15 36.52
CA LYS A 58 12.16 11.53 35.61
C LYS A 58 11.75 10.10 35.23
N VAL A 59 11.36 9.29 36.22
CA VAL A 59 10.92 7.90 36.01
C VAL A 59 9.59 7.81 35.26
N PHE A 60 8.63 8.71 35.51
CA PHE A 60 7.38 8.76 34.74
C PHE A 60 7.64 9.07 33.25
N VAL A 61 8.45 10.09 32.95
CA VAL A 61 8.81 10.43 31.56
C VAL A 61 9.53 9.27 30.88
N PHE A 62 10.44 8.60 31.58
CA PHE A 62 11.11 7.39 31.08
C PHE A 62 10.13 6.27 30.71
N LEU A 63 9.17 5.95 31.59
CA LEU A 63 8.18 4.92 31.33
C LEU A 63 7.25 5.27 30.16
N VAL A 64 6.87 6.54 30.01
CA VAL A 64 6.07 7.01 28.86
C VAL A 64 6.84 6.85 27.56
N VAL A 65 8.09 7.34 27.50
CA VAL A 65 8.95 7.25 26.31
C VAL A 65 9.22 5.78 25.94
N LEU A 66 9.71 4.97 26.90
CA LEU A 66 9.94 3.53 26.72
C LEU A 66 8.69 2.78 26.21
N THR A 67 7.49 3.17 26.65
CA THR A 67 6.24 2.54 26.18
C THR A 67 5.89 2.94 24.75
N LEU A 68 6.19 4.18 24.34
CA LEU A 68 5.97 4.64 22.96
C LEU A 68 6.94 3.98 22.00
N ASP A 69 8.23 4.03 22.28
CA ASP A 69 9.25 3.52 21.35
C ASP A 69 9.19 1.97 21.28
N ALA A 70 8.77 1.28 22.36
CA ALA A 70 8.47 -0.15 22.31
C ALA A 70 7.17 -0.48 21.56
N ALA A 71 6.17 0.40 21.55
CA ALA A 71 4.96 0.24 20.76
C ALA A 71 5.22 0.49 19.26
N ASP A 72 6.09 1.43 18.93
CA ASP A 72 6.48 1.73 17.55
C ASP A 72 7.31 0.58 16.97
N LEU A 73 8.34 0.13 17.68
CA LEU A 73 9.11 -1.08 17.37
C LEU A 73 8.23 -2.34 17.21
N PHE A 74 7.19 -2.50 18.04
CA PHE A 74 6.25 -3.60 17.86
C PHE A 74 5.38 -3.43 16.60
N SER A 75 5.00 -2.19 16.26
CA SER A 75 4.27 -1.87 15.03
C SER A 75 5.12 -2.10 13.77
N ASP A 76 6.43 -1.88 13.82
CA ASP A 76 7.39 -2.17 12.73
C ASP A 76 7.38 -3.65 12.36
N TRP A 77 7.65 -4.50 13.35
CA TRP A 77 7.73 -5.94 13.14
C TRP A 77 6.36 -6.53 12.77
N LEU A 78 5.25 -5.92 13.20
CA LEU A 78 3.91 -6.26 12.73
C LEU A 78 3.67 -5.86 11.26
N LEU A 79 4.05 -4.64 10.86
CA LEU A 79 3.91 -4.14 9.49
C LEU A 79 4.79 -4.91 8.51
N PHE A 80 6.05 -5.15 8.87
CA PHE A 80 6.95 -6.00 8.07
C PHE A 80 6.37 -7.41 7.90
N ARG A 81 5.85 -8.02 8.98
CA ARG A 81 5.21 -9.34 8.90
C ARG A 81 3.97 -9.33 7.99
N ASP A 82 3.14 -8.30 8.03
CA ASP A 82 1.94 -8.18 7.19
C ASP A 82 2.30 -8.12 5.70
N VAL A 83 3.29 -7.29 5.37
CA VAL A 83 3.88 -7.17 4.03
C VAL A 83 4.49 -8.50 3.57
N PHE A 84 5.35 -9.11 4.39
CA PHE A 84 6.09 -10.35 4.06
C PHE A 84 5.19 -11.60 3.99
N VAL A 85 4.03 -11.60 4.64
CA VAL A 85 3.06 -12.71 4.60
C VAL A 85 2.07 -12.57 3.42
N THR A 86 2.04 -11.44 2.71
CA THR A 86 1.25 -11.34 1.47
C THR A 86 1.82 -12.28 0.40
N GLN A 87 0.96 -13.09 -0.23
CA GLN A 87 1.31 -14.00 -1.32
C GLN A 87 0.75 -13.49 -2.65
N GLU A 88 1.29 -13.99 -3.77
CA GLU A 88 0.80 -13.62 -5.11
C GLU A 88 -0.58 -14.27 -5.35
N GLY A 89 -1.64 -13.44 -5.37
CA GLY A 89 -3.00 -13.84 -5.74
C GLY A 89 -3.42 -13.17 -7.05
N LEU A 90 -4.73 -12.92 -7.23
CA LEU A 90 -5.28 -12.31 -8.45
C LEU A 90 -4.79 -10.86 -8.72
N VAL A 91 -5.47 -9.85 -8.20
CA VAL A 91 -5.16 -8.42 -8.46
C VAL A 91 -3.97 -7.93 -7.61
N TYR A 92 -3.79 -8.53 -6.44
CA TYR A 92 -2.78 -8.14 -5.46
C TYR A 92 -1.83 -9.29 -5.16
N GLY A 93 -0.56 -8.96 -5.02
CA GLY A 93 0.50 -9.82 -4.49
C GLY A 93 1.48 -9.03 -3.61
N PRO A 94 2.64 -9.60 -3.25
CA PRO A 94 3.62 -8.92 -2.41
C PRO A 94 4.08 -7.59 -3.02
N PRO A 95 4.41 -6.56 -2.21
CA PRO A 95 5.04 -5.35 -2.73
C PRO A 95 6.43 -5.66 -3.29
N GLU A 96 6.94 -4.78 -4.17
CA GLU A 96 8.27 -4.92 -4.80
C GLU A 96 9.35 -5.32 -3.79
N ASP A 97 10.18 -6.31 -4.14
CA ASP A 97 11.23 -6.86 -3.29
C ASP A 97 12.09 -5.75 -2.64
N ALA A 98 12.47 -4.74 -3.41
CA ALA A 98 13.25 -3.60 -2.94
C ALA A 98 12.57 -2.85 -1.76
N LEU A 99 11.25 -2.71 -1.80
CA LEU A 99 10.46 -2.04 -0.76
C LEU A 99 10.33 -2.94 0.48
N THR A 100 10.13 -4.25 0.27
CA THR A 100 10.03 -5.26 1.33
C THR A 100 11.37 -5.44 2.07
N TYR A 101 12.50 -5.49 1.36
CA TYR A 101 13.84 -5.54 1.95
C TYR A 101 14.25 -4.20 2.59
N ALA A 102 13.83 -3.06 2.04
CA ALA A 102 14.03 -1.76 2.71
C ALA A 102 13.27 -1.70 4.04
N LEU A 103 12.01 -2.13 4.08
CA LEU A 103 11.22 -2.19 5.31
C LEU A 103 11.88 -3.09 6.38
N LEU A 104 12.40 -4.26 5.98
CA LEU A 104 13.19 -5.13 6.86
C LEU A 104 14.45 -4.43 7.39
N ALA A 105 15.21 -3.79 6.51
CA ALA A 105 16.43 -3.08 6.90
C ALA A 105 16.14 -1.94 7.89
N PHE A 106 15.07 -1.17 7.67
CA PHE A 106 14.68 -0.10 8.60
C PHE A 106 14.08 -0.63 9.91
N SER A 107 13.42 -1.79 9.94
CA SER A 107 12.95 -2.42 11.20
C SER A 107 14.12 -2.99 12.03
N ILE A 108 15.16 -3.49 11.36
CA ILE A 108 16.42 -3.91 12.00
C ILE A 108 17.18 -2.69 12.55
N LEU A 109 17.28 -1.61 11.77
CA LEU A 109 17.85 -0.34 12.25
C LEU A 109 17.07 0.20 13.46
N GLY A 110 15.74 0.18 13.40
CA GLY A 110 14.84 0.58 14.49
C GLY A 110 15.08 -0.19 15.79
N THR A 111 15.32 -1.50 15.66
CA THR A 111 15.70 -2.33 16.81
C THR A 111 17.02 -1.87 17.46
N PHE A 112 17.98 -1.33 16.69
CA PHE A 112 19.23 -0.80 17.23
C PHE A 112 19.10 0.63 17.79
N THR A 113 18.33 1.52 17.16
CA THR A 113 18.05 2.88 17.66
C THR A 113 17.23 2.83 18.95
N PHE A 114 16.20 1.97 19.05
CA PHE A 114 15.48 1.69 20.30
C PHE A 114 16.43 1.31 21.44
N ILE A 115 17.33 0.33 21.23
CA ILE A 115 18.31 -0.08 22.25
C ILE A 115 19.23 1.09 22.62
N PHE A 116 19.67 1.88 21.64
CA PHE A 116 20.53 3.04 21.87
C PHE A 116 19.83 4.14 22.67
N GLU A 117 18.58 4.49 22.36
CA GLU A 117 17.80 5.49 23.10
C GLU A 117 17.50 5.03 24.53
N VAL A 118 17.07 3.78 24.73
CA VAL A 118 16.81 3.22 26.07
C VAL A 118 18.09 3.23 26.93
N VAL A 119 19.24 2.86 26.36
CA VAL A 119 20.54 2.92 27.06
C VAL A 119 20.95 4.37 27.37
N ASN A 120 20.74 5.31 26.44
CA ASN A 120 21.13 6.71 26.65
C ASN A 120 20.25 7.41 27.70
N LEU A 121 18.93 7.18 27.66
CA LEU A 121 17.95 7.66 28.64
C LEU A 121 18.21 7.06 30.03
N TRP A 122 18.51 5.77 30.12
CA TRP A 122 18.92 5.12 31.36
C TRP A 122 20.19 5.78 31.94
N TRP A 123 21.19 6.07 31.11
CA TRP A 123 22.41 6.74 31.52
C TRP A 123 22.15 8.17 32.03
N GLU A 124 21.28 8.94 31.35
CA GLU A 124 20.84 10.28 31.76
C GLU A 124 20.16 10.27 33.15
N ILE A 125 19.29 9.29 33.39
CA ILE A 125 18.51 9.19 34.64
C ILE A 125 19.37 8.76 35.83
N PHE A 126 20.24 7.76 35.64
CA PHE A 126 21.01 7.14 36.73
C PHE A 126 22.42 7.70 36.94
N ARG A 127 22.92 8.56 36.04
CA ARG A 127 24.25 9.20 36.16
C ARG A 127 24.26 10.73 35.97
N ASP A 128 23.08 11.35 35.80
CA ASP A 128 22.86 12.80 35.60
C ASP A 128 23.64 13.44 34.42
N ASN A 129 24.29 12.62 33.59
CA ASN A 129 24.86 12.97 32.29
C ASN A 129 24.46 11.87 31.29
N PRO A 130 23.89 12.20 30.12
CA PRO A 130 23.66 11.20 29.07
C PRO A 130 24.99 10.77 28.43
N TRP A 131 24.98 9.65 27.71
CA TRP A 131 26.17 9.22 26.94
C TRP A 131 26.35 10.04 25.66
N VAL A 132 25.23 10.39 25.01
CA VAL A 132 25.13 11.25 23.83
C VAL A 132 24.02 12.28 24.08
N ASP A 133 24.16 13.52 23.58
CA ASP A 133 23.13 14.56 23.74
C ASP A 133 21.73 14.02 23.37
N SER A 134 20.78 14.08 24.32
CA SER A 134 19.38 13.62 24.18
C SER A 134 18.73 14.17 22.92
N ASP A 135 19.00 15.45 22.59
CA ASP A 135 18.44 16.08 21.40
C ASP A 135 19.13 15.56 20.10
N PHE A 136 20.39 15.12 20.16
CA PHE A 136 21.09 14.52 19.01
C PHE A 136 20.74 13.03 18.83
N ALA A 137 20.48 12.29 19.90
CA ALA A 137 20.01 10.91 19.84
C ALA A 137 18.65 10.83 19.12
N SER A 138 17.66 11.59 19.58
CA SER A 138 16.33 11.66 18.95
C SER A 138 16.37 12.18 17.51
N CYS A 139 17.33 13.06 17.20
CA CYS A 139 17.60 13.51 15.83
C CYS A 139 18.12 12.40 14.89
N ILE A 140 18.81 11.38 15.42
CA ILE A 140 19.25 10.22 14.63
C ILE A 140 18.06 9.29 14.37
N THR A 141 17.32 8.91 15.41
CA THR A 141 16.12 8.06 15.38
C THR A 141 15.14 8.55 14.32
N ILE A 142 14.62 9.77 14.48
CA ILE A 142 13.63 10.40 13.59
C ILE A 142 14.02 10.35 12.10
N TRP A 143 15.30 10.47 11.77
CA TRP A 143 15.76 10.61 10.38
C TRP A 143 16.35 9.33 9.77
N ILE A 144 16.66 8.31 10.57
CA ILE A 144 17.14 7.00 10.09
C ILE A 144 16.05 5.91 10.19
N GLU A 145 15.11 6.06 11.11
CA GLU A 145 14.02 5.11 11.40
C GLU A 145 12.67 5.69 10.97
N ASP A 146 12.10 6.62 11.75
CA ASP A 146 10.71 7.07 11.62
C ASP A 146 10.39 7.59 10.21
N VAL A 147 11.19 8.53 9.69
CA VAL A 147 10.95 9.21 8.41
C VAL A 147 11.07 8.26 7.20
N PRO A 148 12.13 7.44 7.05
CA PRO A 148 12.17 6.44 5.98
C PRO A 148 11.00 5.45 6.04
N GLN A 149 10.63 4.97 7.23
CA GLN A 149 9.57 3.98 7.39
C GLN A 149 8.17 4.54 7.09
N ILE A 150 7.85 5.76 7.52
CA ILE A 150 6.54 6.37 7.19
C ILE A 150 6.44 6.70 5.69
N VAL A 151 7.55 7.06 5.02
CA VAL A 151 7.59 7.21 3.56
C VAL A 151 7.30 5.88 2.86
N ILE A 152 7.91 4.77 3.31
CA ILE A 152 7.60 3.42 2.80
C ILE A 152 6.12 3.08 3.01
N ASN A 153 5.56 3.34 4.19
CA ASN A 153 4.15 3.08 4.51
C ASN A 153 3.22 3.88 3.58
N VAL A 154 3.49 5.18 3.36
CA VAL A 154 2.75 6.02 2.40
C VAL A 154 2.84 5.47 0.97
N LEU A 155 4.00 4.97 0.53
CA LEU A 155 4.16 4.38 -0.81
C LEU A 155 3.35 3.09 -0.99
N ILE A 156 3.32 2.21 0.03
CA ILE A 156 2.50 0.98 0.01
C ILE A 156 1.01 1.35 -0.12
N VAL A 157 0.54 2.29 0.70
CA VAL A 157 -0.85 2.78 0.71
C VAL A 157 -1.23 3.51 -0.59
N LEU A 158 -0.30 4.25 -1.22
CA LEU A 158 -0.54 4.90 -2.51
C LEU A 158 -0.75 3.89 -3.66
N CYS A 159 -0.16 2.69 -3.57
CA CYS A 159 -0.29 1.63 -4.57
C CYS A 159 -1.36 0.57 -4.24
N ARG A 160 -1.83 0.44 -3.00
CA ARG A 160 -2.86 -0.53 -2.62
C ARG A 160 -4.18 0.17 -2.28
N GLU A 161 -5.23 -0.11 -3.05
CA GLU A 161 -6.64 0.16 -2.69
C GLU A 161 -7.13 -0.81 -1.60
N GLU A 162 -6.30 -1.06 -0.58
CA GLU A 162 -6.59 -2.03 0.45
C GLU A 162 -7.64 -1.52 1.44
N ALA A 163 -8.66 -2.35 1.64
CA ALA A 163 -9.59 -2.27 2.74
C ALA A 163 -8.88 -2.55 4.09
N ILE A 164 -8.08 -1.57 4.55
CA ILE A 164 -7.52 -1.46 5.90
C ILE A 164 -6.54 -2.61 6.25
N SER A 165 -5.25 -2.43 5.95
CA SER A 165 -4.23 -3.07 6.78
C SER A 165 -4.27 -2.44 8.17
N TYR A 166 -4.84 -3.17 9.12
CA TYR A 166 -4.96 -2.78 10.52
C TYR A 166 -3.61 -2.34 11.12
N PHE A 167 -2.51 -2.98 10.71
CA PHE A 167 -1.17 -2.68 11.22
C PHE A 167 -0.63 -1.33 10.71
N GLN A 168 -0.98 -0.92 9.49
CA GLN A 168 -0.65 0.42 8.97
C GLN A 168 -1.37 1.53 9.76
N LEU A 169 -2.65 1.33 10.09
CA LEU A 169 -3.41 2.25 10.94
C LEU A 169 -2.91 2.30 12.39
N VAL A 170 -2.58 1.13 12.97
CA VAL A 170 -1.96 1.07 14.32
C VAL A 170 -0.65 1.85 14.33
N LYS A 171 0.25 1.62 13.36
CA LYS A 171 1.50 2.36 13.26
C LYS A 171 1.29 3.86 13.09
N ALA A 172 0.44 4.29 12.15
CA ALA A 172 0.12 5.72 11.98
C ALA A 172 -0.44 6.35 13.27
N SER A 173 -1.22 5.60 14.05
CA SER A 173 -1.76 6.05 15.33
C SER A 173 -0.66 6.17 16.42
N VAL A 174 0.24 5.20 16.51
CA VAL A 174 1.39 5.23 17.43
C VAL A 174 2.30 6.43 17.11
N LEU A 175 2.64 6.63 15.84
CA LEU A 175 3.45 7.76 15.38
C LEU A 175 2.81 9.12 15.69
N ILE A 176 1.49 9.28 15.50
CA ILE A 176 0.78 10.52 15.85
C ILE A 176 0.86 10.79 17.37
N VAL A 177 0.63 9.78 18.21
CA VAL A 177 0.73 9.91 19.67
C VAL A 177 2.18 10.20 20.11
N GLY A 178 3.15 9.53 19.49
CA GLY A 178 4.59 9.77 19.69
C GLY A 178 5.00 11.20 19.34
N VAL A 179 4.57 11.72 18.18
CA VAL A 179 4.81 13.13 17.78
C VAL A 179 4.21 14.11 18.80
N VAL A 180 2.95 13.91 19.22
CA VAL A 180 2.30 14.77 20.21
C VAL A 180 3.08 14.80 21.54
N ILE A 181 3.51 13.64 22.03
CA ILE A 181 4.26 13.55 23.29
C ILE A 181 5.68 14.10 23.16
N ARG A 182 6.40 13.83 22.05
CA ARG A 182 7.71 14.42 21.74
C ARG A 182 7.64 15.95 21.63
N ILE A 183 6.54 16.52 21.13
CA ILE A 183 6.26 17.98 21.14
C ILE A 183 6.03 18.48 22.57
N ILE A 184 5.19 17.83 23.38
CA ILE A 184 4.92 18.24 24.78
C ILE A 184 6.22 18.23 25.61
N VAL A 185 7.03 17.18 25.51
CA VAL A 185 8.34 17.09 26.18
C VAL A 185 9.28 18.21 25.71
N SER A 186 9.25 18.57 24.42
CA SER A 186 10.06 19.66 23.87
C SER A 186 9.64 21.04 24.39
N LEU A 187 8.33 21.29 24.55
CA LEU A 187 7.80 22.52 25.15
C LEU A 187 8.17 22.61 26.63
N VAL A 188 8.03 21.52 27.40
CA VAL A 188 8.43 21.46 28.81
C VAL A 188 9.95 21.64 28.99
N LYS A 189 10.77 21.09 28.07
CA LYS A 189 12.22 21.41 28.01
C LYS A 189 12.43 22.92 27.79
N TYR A 190 11.74 23.53 26.81
CA TYR A 190 11.89 24.95 26.43
C TYR A 190 11.55 25.95 27.56
N CYS A 191 10.47 25.71 28.32
CA CYS A 191 10.05 26.60 29.43
C CYS A 191 11.03 26.62 30.62
N SER A 192 12.04 25.75 30.67
CA SER A 192 12.99 25.71 31.79
C SER A 192 14.07 26.81 31.69
N LYS A 193 14.23 27.60 32.76
CA LYS A 193 15.15 28.76 32.87
C LYS A 193 16.57 28.52 32.29
N LYS A 194 17.11 27.30 32.44
CA LYS A 194 18.45 26.91 32.00
C LYS A 194 18.66 27.09 30.48
N TYR A 195 17.71 26.65 29.64
CA TYR A 195 17.79 26.86 28.18
C TYR A 195 17.59 28.32 27.78
N LEU A 196 16.77 29.06 28.53
CA LEU A 196 16.50 30.49 28.30
C LEU A 196 17.77 31.34 28.56
N GLU A 197 18.63 30.94 29.50
CA GLU A 197 19.97 31.51 29.68
C GLU A 197 20.98 31.09 28.61
N GLU A 198 20.97 29.82 28.19
CA GLU A 198 21.89 29.31 27.16
C GLU A 198 21.59 29.88 25.76
N ALA A 199 20.32 30.16 25.45
CA ALA A 199 19.91 30.89 24.26
C ALA A 199 20.43 32.34 24.26
N LYS A 200 20.36 33.03 25.41
CA LYS A 200 20.88 34.40 25.58
C LYS A 200 22.40 34.50 25.37
N LYS A 201 23.16 33.45 25.66
CA LYS A 201 24.63 33.43 25.59
C LYS A 201 25.22 33.37 24.16
N LYS A 202 24.40 33.15 23.11
CA LYS A 202 24.78 33.21 21.66
C LYS A 202 26.03 32.41 21.23
N THR A 203 26.49 31.45 22.02
CA THR A 203 27.69 30.63 21.76
C THR A 203 27.53 29.69 20.55
N PRO A 204 28.63 29.22 19.92
CA PRO A 204 28.54 28.26 18.82
C PRO A 204 27.89 26.91 19.23
N LYS A 205 27.99 26.50 20.50
CA LYS A 205 27.23 25.36 21.04
C LYS A 205 25.72 25.64 21.04
N SER A 206 25.29 26.78 21.60
CA SER A 206 23.89 27.22 21.62
C SER A 206 23.26 27.21 20.21
N ARG A 207 23.98 27.71 19.19
CA ARG A 207 23.53 27.65 17.78
C ARG A 207 23.34 26.23 17.26
N ARG A 208 24.14 25.24 17.67
CA ARG A 208 23.98 23.84 17.25
C ARG A 208 22.72 23.19 17.84
N HIS A 209 22.46 23.36 19.15
CA HIS A 209 21.23 22.82 19.75
C HIS A 209 19.96 23.42 19.12
N VAL A 210 19.97 24.72 18.76
CA VAL A 210 18.87 25.34 18.00
C VAL A 210 18.72 24.70 16.61
N ALA A 211 19.81 24.47 15.89
CA ALA A 211 19.77 23.84 14.56
C ALA A 211 19.22 22.39 14.61
N TYR A 212 19.69 21.57 15.56
CA TYR A 212 19.14 20.22 15.75
C TYR A 212 17.65 20.24 16.08
N ARG A 213 17.19 21.16 16.95
CA ARG A 213 15.76 21.29 17.28
C ARG A 213 14.89 21.69 16.09
N VAL A 214 15.37 22.55 15.19
CA VAL A 214 14.64 22.87 13.94
C VAL A 214 14.54 21.63 13.04
N PHE A 215 15.60 20.82 12.95
CA PHE A 215 15.63 19.61 12.13
C PHE A 215 14.78 18.46 12.72
N ILE A 216 14.73 18.34 14.04
CA ILE A 216 13.80 17.45 14.78
C ILE A 216 12.35 17.88 14.52
N MET A 217 12.02 19.16 14.71
CA MET A 217 10.66 19.67 14.47
C MET A 217 10.23 19.47 13.00
N PHE A 218 11.14 19.63 12.04
CA PHE A 218 10.86 19.32 10.64
C PHE A 218 10.57 17.82 10.42
N GLY A 219 11.38 16.93 10.99
CA GLY A 219 11.15 15.48 10.93
C GLY A 219 9.82 15.07 11.56
N LEU A 220 9.48 15.59 12.74
CA LEU A 220 8.19 15.37 13.41
C LEU A 220 7.00 15.85 12.56
N MET A 221 7.14 16.97 11.85
CA MET A 221 6.12 17.45 10.91
C MET A 221 6.01 16.56 9.66
N CYS A 222 7.11 15.99 9.16
CA CYS A 222 7.09 14.98 8.10
C CYS A 222 6.39 13.69 8.55
N ILE A 223 6.68 13.20 9.76
CA ILE A 223 6.01 12.02 10.35
C ILE A 223 4.51 12.26 10.51
N LEU A 224 4.12 13.43 11.03
CA LEU A 224 2.72 13.79 11.20
C LEU A 224 1.99 13.88 9.85
N ALA A 225 2.59 14.55 8.85
CA ALA A 225 2.04 14.65 7.51
C ALA A 225 1.90 13.28 6.83
N GLY A 226 2.90 12.41 6.97
CA GLY A 226 2.87 11.05 6.43
C GLY A 226 1.82 10.16 7.13
N SER A 227 1.70 10.26 8.45
CA SER A 227 0.70 9.50 9.22
C SER A 227 -0.73 9.96 8.92
N VAL A 228 -0.94 11.27 8.74
CA VAL A 228 -2.22 11.81 8.25
C VAL A 228 -2.48 11.38 6.80
N ALA A 229 -1.46 11.33 5.94
CA ALA A 229 -1.63 10.84 4.56
C ALA A 229 -2.04 9.35 4.54
N VAL A 230 -1.40 8.48 5.33
CA VAL A 230 -1.82 7.09 5.53
C VAL A 230 -3.27 7.02 6.00
N PHE A 231 -3.64 7.77 7.03
CA PHE A 231 -5.01 7.76 7.57
C PHE A 231 -6.06 8.24 6.55
N MET A 232 -5.76 9.27 5.77
CA MET A 232 -6.68 9.76 4.73
C MET A 232 -6.81 8.77 3.57
N LEU A 233 -5.69 8.26 3.05
CA LEU A 233 -5.68 7.32 1.92
C LEU A 233 -6.28 5.94 2.26
N THR A 234 -6.29 5.53 3.53
CA THR A 234 -6.93 4.28 4.01
C THR A 234 -8.39 4.46 4.46
N GLN A 235 -8.96 5.67 4.42
CA GLN A 235 -10.36 5.95 4.75
C GLN A 235 -11.17 6.55 3.57
N PHE A 236 -10.48 6.97 2.51
CA PHE A 236 -11.10 7.40 1.26
C PHE A 236 -11.09 6.27 0.23
N GLU A 237 -12.28 5.89 -0.25
CA GLU A 237 -12.44 5.00 -1.39
C GLU A 237 -12.68 5.85 -2.66
N ARG A 238 -11.98 5.52 -3.75
CA ARG A 238 -12.15 6.18 -5.05
C ARG A 238 -13.13 5.39 -5.91
N HIS A 239 -14.35 5.90 -5.99
CA HIS A 239 -15.43 5.28 -6.74
C HIS A 239 -15.16 5.41 -8.26
N PRO A 240 -15.57 4.44 -9.11
CA PRO A 240 -15.21 4.40 -10.54
C PRO A 240 -15.74 5.55 -11.42
N ASP A 241 -16.64 6.39 -10.91
CA ASP A 241 -17.07 7.67 -11.53
C ASP A 241 -16.08 8.82 -11.27
N GLY A 242 -15.03 8.58 -10.47
CA GLY A 242 -14.01 9.55 -10.09
C GLY A 242 -14.29 10.27 -8.77
N ASN A 243 -15.46 10.06 -8.15
CA ASN A 243 -15.81 10.66 -6.87
C ASN A 243 -15.09 9.97 -5.71
N ILE A 244 -14.79 10.74 -4.66
CA ILE A 244 -14.16 10.24 -3.42
C ILE A 244 -15.26 10.07 -2.38
N GLN A 245 -15.39 8.88 -1.80
CA GLN A 245 -16.30 8.61 -0.69
C GLN A 245 -15.50 8.27 0.58
N PHE A 246 -16.01 8.72 1.72
CA PHE A 246 -15.42 8.43 3.03
C PHE A 246 -16.07 7.18 3.61
N ASN A 247 -15.38 6.04 3.56
CA ASN A 247 -15.91 4.78 4.08
C ASN A 247 -15.43 4.58 5.52
N THR A 248 -16.36 4.62 6.47
CA THR A 248 -16.09 4.28 7.87
C THR A 248 -16.23 2.77 8.06
N PRO A 249 -15.17 2.03 8.45
CA PRO A 249 -15.27 0.59 8.66
C PRO A 249 -16.29 0.26 9.75
N LYS A 250 -17.32 -0.50 9.36
CA LYS A 250 -18.39 -0.95 10.27
C LYS A 250 -18.05 -2.27 10.97
N THR A 251 -17.10 -3.01 10.41
CA THR A 251 -16.41 -4.15 11.01
C THR A 251 -14.93 -4.08 10.67
N ALA A 252 -14.10 -4.90 11.32
CA ALA A 252 -12.65 -4.88 11.13
C ALA A 252 -12.16 -5.31 9.72
N PHE A 253 -13.05 -5.83 8.86
CA PHE A 253 -12.70 -6.42 7.56
C PHE A 253 -13.74 -6.15 6.45
N GLU A 254 -14.52 -5.06 6.54
CA GLU A 254 -15.45 -4.63 5.49
C GLU A 254 -15.06 -3.27 4.88
N GLY A 255 -14.11 -3.30 3.95
CA GLY A 255 -14.16 -2.43 2.78
C GLY A 255 -14.78 -3.19 1.62
N LYS A 256 -15.74 -2.58 0.91
CA LYS A 256 -16.33 -3.20 -0.27
C LYS A 256 -15.45 -2.91 -1.47
N PHE A 257 -14.44 -3.77 -1.68
CA PHE A 257 -13.65 -3.73 -2.91
C PHE A 257 -14.58 -3.65 -4.13
N HIS A 258 -14.29 -2.72 -5.05
CA HIS A 258 -14.99 -2.64 -6.33
C HIS A 258 -14.59 -3.82 -7.23
N GLU A 259 -15.10 -5.01 -6.94
CA GLU A 259 -14.79 -6.24 -7.67
C GLU A 259 -15.05 -6.10 -9.18
N GLU A 260 -16.11 -5.37 -9.54
CA GLU A 260 -16.48 -5.00 -10.92
C GLU A 260 -15.32 -4.33 -11.68
N LYS A 261 -14.64 -3.36 -11.05
CA LYS A 261 -13.48 -2.65 -11.62
C LYS A 261 -12.42 -3.63 -12.13
N TYR A 262 -12.15 -4.70 -11.36
CA TYR A 262 -11.08 -5.64 -11.62
C TYR A 262 -11.52 -6.88 -12.42
N PHE A 263 -12.72 -7.41 -12.22
CA PHE A 263 -13.13 -8.71 -12.77
C PHE A 263 -14.13 -8.64 -13.92
N ASP A 264 -14.75 -7.49 -14.20
CA ASP A 264 -15.71 -7.37 -15.29
C ASP A 264 -15.08 -7.66 -16.65
N ASN A 265 -15.75 -8.53 -17.42
CA ASN A 265 -15.30 -9.09 -18.69
C ASN A 265 -13.89 -9.74 -18.64
N VAL A 266 -13.35 -10.05 -17.46
CA VAL A 266 -12.10 -10.80 -17.32
C VAL A 266 -12.36 -12.29 -17.40
N SER A 267 -11.52 -12.99 -18.15
CA SER A 267 -11.56 -14.42 -18.33
C SER A 267 -10.16 -15.00 -18.54
N ILE A 268 -10.03 -16.30 -18.33
CA ILE A 268 -8.82 -17.06 -18.68
C ILE A 268 -8.89 -17.40 -20.17
N TYR A 269 -7.79 -17.17 -20.88
CA TYR A 269 -7.64 -17.45 -22.30
C TYR A 269 -6.47 -18.40 -22.57
N LEU A 270 -6.61 -19.20 -23.63
CA LEU A 270 -5.61 -20.16 -24.10
C LEU A 270 -5.24 -19.88 -25.56
N ASN A 271 -3.94 -19.84 -25.85
CA ASN A 271 -3.39 -20.00 -27.20
C ASN A 271 -2.66 -21.34 -27.26
N HIS A 272 -2.96 -22.19 -28.26
CA HIS A 272 -2.33 -23.49 -28.45
C HIS A 272 -2.03 -23.73 -29.95
N PRO A 273 -0.85 -24.27 -30.33
CA PRO A 273 -0.47 -24.44 -31.75
C PRO A 273 -1.37 -25.36 -32.56
N VAL A 274 -2.23 -26.13 -31.88
CA VAL A 274 -3.23 -27.01 -32.50
C VAL A 274 -4.36 -26.20 -33.14
N PHE A 275 -4.73 -25.01 -32.62
CA PHE A 275 -5.78 -24.17 -33.21
C PHE A 275 -5.30 -22.80 -33.71
N ASP A 276 -4.10 -22.35 -33.33
CA ASP A 276 -3.49 -21.09 -33.79
C ASP A 276 -3.43 -21.02 -35.34
N LEU A 277 -4.06 -19.99 -35.92
CA LEU A 277 -4.02 -19.69 -37.36
C LEU A 277 -2.90 -18.69 -37.69
N ASN A 278 -2.31 -18.06 -36.67
CA ASN A 278 -1.35 -16.98 -36.76
C ASN A 278 -0.01 -17.38 -36.13
N THR A 279 0.77 -18.13 -36.92
CA THR A 279 2.13 -18.60 -36.58
C THR A 279 3.16 -17.52 -36.23
N GLY A 280 2.81 -16.24 -36.32
CA GLY A 280 3.65 -15.09 -36.00
C GLY A 280 3.73 -14.75 -34.51
N ASN A 281 4.14 -13.52 -34.21
CA ASN A 281 4.27 -12.98 -32.84
C ASN A 281 3.38 -11.77 -32.56
N SER A 282 2.89 -11.08 -33.61
CA SER A 282 2.18 -9.79 -33.53
C SER A 282 0.68 -9.94 -33.27
N GLU A 283 0.07 -10.97 -33.84
CA GLU A 283 -1.32 -11.35 -33.67
C GLU A 283 -1.33 -12.80 -33.18
N VAL A 284 -2.17 -13.08 -32.19
CA VAL A 284 -2.20 -14.38 -31.50
C VAL A 284 -3.65 -14.76 -31.26
N ASP A 285 -4.03 -15.94 -31.75
CA ASP A 285 -5.41 -16.44 -31.67
C ASP A 285 -5.65 -17.14 -30.32
N PHE A 286 -6.67 -16.70 -29.60
CA PHE A 286 -7.06 -17.21 -28.29
C PHE A 286 -8.49 -17.78 -28.28
N ILE A 287 -8.66 -18.86 -27.52
CA ILE A 287 -9.97 -19.37 -27.07
C ILE A 287 -10.17 -18.91 -25.62
N ARG A 288 -11.38 -18.44 -25.28
CA ARG A 288 -11.77 -18.14 -23.91
C ARG A 288 -12.14 -19.43 -23.19
N LEU A 289 -11.51 -19.72 -22.05
CA LEU A 289 -11.78 -20.94 -21.28
C LEU A 289 -12.94 -20.74 -20.29
N ILE A 290 -12.88 -19.70 -19.45
CA ILE A 290 -13.77 -19.53 -18.28
C ILE A 290 -13.67 -18.08 -17.75
N SER A 291 -14.75 -17.50 -17.22
CA SER A 291 -14.68 -16.22 -16.51
C SER A 291 -14.21 -16.38 -15.06
N ILE A 292 -13.55 -15.34 -14.53
CA ILE A 292 -13.24 -15.26 -13.09
C ILE A 292 -14.52 -15.32 -12.24
N TYR A 293 -15.65 -14.78 -12.68
CA TYR A 293 -16.92 -14.93 -11.95
C TYR A 293 -17.45 -16.37 -11.94
N ASP A 294 -17.32 -17.11 -13.05
CA ASP A 294 -17.81 -18.49 -13.15
C ASP A 294 -17.15 -19.41 -12.12
N ILE A 295 -15.83 -19.29 -11.95
CA ILE A 295 -15.06 -20.12 -11.03
C ILE A 295 -15.22 -19.66 -9.57
N ARG A 296 -15.23 -18.35 -9.30
CA ARG A 296 -15.43 -17.81 -7.94
C ARG A 296 -16.75 -18.28 -7.33
N ASN A 297 -17.78 -18.44 -8.17
CA ASN A 297 -19.10 -18.93 -7.76
C ASN A 297 -19.18 -20.46 -7.58
N LYS A 298 -18.35 -21.26 -8.25
CA LYS A 298 -18.41 -22.74 -8.21
C LYS A 298 -17.31 -23.41 -7.38
N ALA A 299 -16.27 -22.68 -6.99
CA ALA A 299 -15.02 -23.16 -6.36
C ALA A 299 -14.17 -24.11 -7.25
N ASP A 300 -14.77 -25.08 -7.93
CA ASP A 300 -14.13 -25.90 -8.96
C ASP A 300 -14.92 -25.80 -10.28
N LYS A 301 -14.23 -25.73 -11.42
CA LYS A 301 -14.84 -25.95 -12.74
C LYS A 301 -13.87 -26.64 -13.71
N THR A 302 -14.36 -27.68 -14.36
CA THR A 302 -13.69 -28.37 -15.47
C THR A 302 -14.03 -27.69 -16.79
N PHE A 303 -13.08 -27.67 -17.72
CA PHE A 303 -13.26 -27.28 -19.12
C PHE A 303 -12.55 -28.30 -19.99
N LYS A 304 -13.22 -28.83 -21.03
CA LYS A 304 -12.61 -29.78 -21.96
C LYS A 304 -12.67 -29.26 -23.40
N LEU A 305 -11.57 -29.38 -24.13
CA LEU A 305 -11.49 -29.11 -25.57
C LEU A 305 -11.02 -30.36 -26.30
N SER A 306 -11.92 -30.98 -27.06
CA SER A 306 -11.63 -32.13 -27.93
C SER A 306 -11.39 -31.68 -29.36
N TYR A 307 -10.49 -32.35 -30.08
CA TYR A 307 -10.17 -32.05 -31.48
C TYR A 307 -9.85 -33.31 -32.28
N ASP A 308 -10.09 -33.29 -33.59
CA ASP A 308 -9.77 -34.43 -34.44
C ASP A 308 -8.25 -34.62 -34.58
N GLU A 309 -7.76 -35.81 -34.21
CA GLU A 309 -6.33 -36.12 -34.24
C GLU A 309 -5.70 -36.06 -35.66
N PRO A 310 -6.39 -36.49 -36.75
CA PRO A 310 -5.79 -36.56 -38.09
C PRO A 310 -5.58 -35.21 -38.81
N ALA A 311 -6.57 -34.32 -38.83
CA ALA A 311 -6.53 -33.06 -39.58
C ALA A 311 -6.44 -31.82 -38.68
N LYS A 312 -6.89 -31.92 -37.42
CA LYS A 312 -6.87 -30.83 -36.42
C LYS A 312 -7.63 -29.61 -36.95
N THR A 313 -8.87 -29.86 -37.35
CA THR A 313 -9.81 -28.95 -38.02
C THR A 313 -11.15 -28.85 -37.31
N LYS A 314 -11.67 -29.92 -36.72
CA LYS A 314 -12.89 -29.97 -35.91
C LYS A 314 -12.54 -29.85 -34.44
N PHE A 315 -13.31 -29.06 -33.72
CA PHE A 315 -13.13 -28.80 -32.29
C PHE A 315 -14.48 -28.80 -31.57
N VAL A 316 -14.51 -29.38 -30.37
CA VAL A 316 -15.69 -29.46 -29.50
C VAL A 316 -15.30 -28.98 -28.11
N VAL A 317 -15.99 -27.94 -27.63
CA VAL A 317 -15.89 -27.44 -26.25
C VAL A 317 -16.94 -28.15 -25.39
N TRP A 318 -16.52 -28.61 -24.22
CA TRP A 318 -17.40 -29.22 -23.23
C TRP A 318 -17.28 -28.51 -21.88
N GLU A 319 -18.43 -28.23 -21.27
CA GLU A 319 -18.53 -27.73 -19.90
C GLU A 319 -19.41 -28.67 -19.03
N PRO A 320 -19.19 -28.72 -17.71
CA PRO A 320 -20.07 -29.41 -16.79
C PRO A 320 -21.37 -28.66 -16.58
N ASP A 321 -22.49 -29.37 -16.75
CA ASP A 321 -23.83 -28.89 -16.43
C ASP A 321 -24.06 -28.69 -14.91
N SER A 322 -25.30 -28.40 -14.52
CA SER A 322 -25.68 -28.23 -13.10
C SER A 322 -25.59 -29.51 -12.25
N SER A 323 -25.41 -30.68 -12.88
CA SER A 323 -25.18 -31.97 -12.21
C SER A 323 -23.72 -32.43 -12.26
N GLY A 324 -22.84 -31.67 -12.93
CA GLY A 324 -21.43 -31.99 -13.10
C GLY A 324 -21.10 -32.85 -14.32
N VAL A 325 -22.08 -33.18 -15.17
CA VAL A 325 -21.88 -33.99 -16.39
C VAL A 325 -21.41 -33.08 -17.53
N LEU A 326 -20.35 -33.47 -18.23
CA LEU A 326 -19.86 -32.73 -19.40
C LEU A 326 -20.86 -32.85 -20.57
N GLN A 327 -21.27 -31.72 -21.14
CA GLN A 327 -22.09 -31.64 -22.35
C GLN A 327 -21.34 -30.90 -23.48
N GLU A 328 -21.65 -31.19 -24.75
CA GLU A 328 -21.12 -30.42 -25.89
C GLU A 328 -21.77 -29.03 -25.92
N VAL A 329 -20.97 -27.95 -25.83
CA VAL A 329 -21.48 -26.55 -25.72
C VAL A 329 -21.24 -25.73 -26.99
N GLU A 330 -19.99 -25.69 -27.47
CA GLU A 330 -19.64 -25.01 -28.73
C GLU A 330 -18.83 -25.95 -29.64
N CYS A 331 -19.29 -26.11 -30.89
CA CYS A 331 -18.60 -26.90 -31.91
C CYS A 331 -18.17 -25.99 -33.05
N PHE A 332 -16.92 -26.14 -33.52
CA PHE A 332 -16.39 -25.27 -34.57
C PHE A 332 -15.38 -25.97 -35.49
N THR A 333 -15.31 -25.48 -36.72
CA THR A 333 -14.35 -25.92 -37.74
C THR A 333 -13.39 -24.80 -38.10
N ILE A 334 -12.09 -25.12 -38.16
CA ILE A 334 -11.00 -24.24 -38.58
C ILE A 334 -10.62 -24.58 -40.03
N ASN A 335 -10.65 -23.58 -40.92
CA ASN A 335 -10.02 -23.68 -42.24
C ASN A 335 -8.66 -22.96 -42.23
N ARG A 336 -7.58 -23.75 -42.18
CA ARG A 336 -6.19 -23.22 -42.17
C ARG A 336 -5.78 -22.53 -43.47
N GLY A 337 -6.41 -22.85 -44.60
CA GLY A 337 -6.09 -22.24 -45.89
C GLY A 337 -6.66 -20.84 -46.05
N THR A 338 -7.87 -20.59 -45.53
CA THR A 338 -8.52 -19.26 -45.52
C THR A 338 -8.33 -18.47 -44.23
N LYS A 339 -7.72 -19.08 -43.19
CA LYS A 339 -7.66 -18.56 -41.82
C LYS A 339 -9.02 -18.15 -41.26
N THR A 340 -10.05 -18.97 -41.46
CA THR A 340 -11.40 -18.72 -40.93
C THR A 340 -11.83 -19.79 -39.94
N VAL A 341 -12.68 -19.39 -38.99
CA VAL A 341 -13.41 -20.29 -38.09
C VAL A 341 -14.88 -20.30 -38.51
N SER A 342 -15.56 -21.42 -38.32
CA SER A 342 -17.01 -21.51 -38.53
C SER A 342 -17.62 -22.34 -37.41
N THR A 343 -18.43 -21.69 -36.57
CA THR A 343 -19.23 -22.34 -35.53
C THR A 343 -20.37 -23.15 -36.16
N GLN A 344 -20.68 -24.31 -35.60
CA GLN A 344 -21.70 -25.23 -36.07
C GLN A 344 -22.46 -25.82 -34.88
N THR A 345 -23.71 -26.26 -35.10
CA THR A 345 -24.48 -26.94 -34.04
C THR A 345 -23.81 -28.24 -33.64
N CYS A 346 -23.57 -28.44 -32.34
CA CYS A 346 -23.08 -29.70 -31.81
C CYS A 346 -24.07 -30.86 -32.09
N ASN A 347 -23.52 -32.02 -32.42
CA ASN A 347 -24.24 -33.20 -32.88
C ASN A 347 -23.27 -34.39 -32.79
N PRO A 348 -23.68 -35.58 -32.33
CA PRO A 348 -22.80 -36.76 -32.24
C PRO A 348 -22.13 -37.20 -33.56
N SER A 349 -22.62 -36.76 -34.73
CA SER A 349 -21.93 -36.96 -36.03
C SER A 349 -20.79 -35.96 -36.29
N PHE A 350 -20.66 -34.91 -35.49
CA PHE A 350 -19.55 -33.98 -35.51
C PHE A 350 -18.35 -34.56 -34.76
N SER A 351 -18.61 -35.13 -33.57
CA SER A 351 -17.66 -35.75 -32.64
C SER A 351 -17.25 -37.19 -33.00
N SER A 352 -17.73 -37.75 -34.12
CA SER A 352 -17.38 -39.10 -34.57
C SER A 352 -15.94 -39.21 -35.12
N GLY A 353 -15.07 -39.93 -34.42
CA GLY A 353 -13.71 -40.28 -34.86
C GLY A 353 -12.73 -40.43 -33.71
N THR A 354 -11.44 -40.58 -34.02
CA THR A 354 -10.37 -40.51 -33.01
C THR A 354 -10.16 -39.04 -32.61
N MET A 355 -10.63 -38.69 -31.41
CA MET A 355 -10.45 -37.38 -30.82
C MET A 355 -9.33 -37.38 -29.79
N SER A 356 -8.50 -36.34 -29.84
CA SER A 356 -7.56 -35.98 -28.79
C SER A 356 -8.16 -34.85 -27.95
N GLU A 357 -7.83 -34.79 -26.66
CA GLU A 357 -8.55 -33.93 -25.70
C GLU A 357 -7.62 -33.22 -24.72
N PHE A 358 -7.87 -31.93 -24.49
CA PHE A 358 -7.30 -31.16 -23.39
C PHE A 358 -8.34 -31.05 -22.28
N THR A 359 -8.09 -31.64 -21.11
CA THR A 359 -8.96 -31.52 -19.93
C THR A 359 -8.29 -30.61 -18.90
N PHE A 360 -8.81 -29.39 -18.77
CA PHE A 360 -8.42 -28.44 -17.74
C PHE A 360 -9.36 -28.58 -16.54
N LYS A 361 -8.80 -28.58 -15.33
CA LYS A 361 -9.55 -28.36 -14.09
C LYS A 361 -9.00 -27.10 -13.44
N PHE A 362 -9.89 -26.18 -13.08
CA PHE A 362 -9.55 -24.96 -12.36
C PHE A 362 -10.14 -25.02 -10.95
N HIS A 363 -9.38 -24.54 -9.97
CA HIS A 363 -9.77 -24.43 -8.57
C HIS A 363 -9.59 -22.99 -8.08
N PHE A 364 -10.58 -22.42 -7.39
CA PHE A 364 -10.53 -21.08 -6.81
C PHE A 364 -10.22 -21.15 -5.31
N ILE A 365 -9.01 -20.72 -4.96
CA ILE A 365 -8.57 -20.55 -3.58
C ILE A 365 -9.24 -19.28 -3.04
N LYS A 366 -10.07 -19.42 -1.99
CA LYS A 366 -10.85 -18.33 -1.42
C LYS A 366 -9.97 -17.23 -0.78
N PRO A 367 -10.47 -15.98 -0.70
CA PRO A 367 -9.81 -14.90 0.03
C PRO A 367 -9.41 -15.28 1.47
N SER A 368 -8.22 -14.85 1.87
CA SER A 368 -7.64 -15.09 3.19
C SER A 368 -6.65 -13.97 3.52
N VAL A 369 -7.14 -12.85 4.04
CA VAL A 369 -6.33 -11.67 4.43
C VAL A 369 -5.36 -12.04 5.57
N PRO A 370 -4.08 -11.59 5.56
CA PRO A 370 -3.42 -10.75 4.55
C PRO A 370 -2.78 -11.53 3.38
N LYS A 371 -2.86 -12.87 3.38
CA LYS A 371 -2.14 -13.72 2.40
C LYS A 371 -2.65 -13.57 0.96
N LEU A 372 -3.96 -13.66 0.76
CA LEU A 372 -4.60 -13.65 -0.57
C LEU A 372 -5.86 -12.79 -0.51
N ILE A 373 -5.80 -11.55 -1.00
CA ILE A 373 -6.85 -10.55 -0.77
C ILE A 373 -8.12 -10.83 -1.58
N PHE A 374 -7.98 -11.22 -2.86
CA PHE A 374 -9.09 -11.69 -3.69
C PHE A 374 -9.13 -13.21 -3.89
N GLY A 375 -8.25 -13.94 -3.21
CA GLY A 375 -7.98 -15.34 -3.53
C GLY A 375 -7.02 -15.51 -4.70
N ASP A 376 -6.96 -16.73 -5.22
CA ASP A 376 -6.15 -17.15 -6.37
C ASP A 376 -6.88 -18.21 -7.20
N ILE A 377 -6.46 -18.42 -8.46
CA ILE A 377 -6.96 -19.51 -9.31
C ILE A 377 -5.80 -20.43 -9.70
N THR A 378 -5.84 -21.67 -9.21
CA THR A 378 -4.93 -22.73 -9.66
C THR A 378 -5.57 -23.57 -10.76
N TYR A 379 -4.76 -24.25 -11.55
CA TYR A 379 -5.22 -25.16 -12.60
C TYR A 379 -4.31 -26.37 -12.80
N ASN A 380 -4.89 -27.45 -13.32
CA ASN A 380 -4.14 -28.58 -13.86
C ASN A 380 -4.65 -28.93 -15.26
N LEU A 381 -3.79 -29.51 -16.09
CA LEU A 381 -4.10 -29.96 -17.45
C LEU A 381 -3.64 -31.39 -17.63
N LYS A 382 -4.56 -32.27 -18.05
CA LYS A 382 -4.21 -33.56 -18.66
C LYS A 382 -4.60 -33.58 -20.14
N VAL A 383 -3.81 -34.31 -20.92
CA VAL A 383 -3.95 -34.44 -22.36
C VAL A 383 -4.20 -35.90 -22.72
N LYS A 384 -5.27 -36.16 -23.48
CA LYS A 384 -5.57 -37.47 -24.06
C LYS A 384 -5.18 -37.44 -25.53
N GLU A 385 -4.18 -38.22 -25.93
CA GLU A 385 -3.80 -38.40 -27.35
C GLU A 385 -3.65 -39.90 -27.63
N SER A 386 -4.13 -40.35 -28.80
CA SER A 386 -4.14 -41.77 -29.19
C SER A 386 -4.66 -42.71 -28.08
N GLY A 387 -5.72 -42.28 -27.36
CA GLY A 387 -6.33 -43.01 -26.23
C GLY A 387 -5.57 -42.94 -24.90
N THR A 388 -4.34 -42.41 -24.86
CA THR A 388 -3.49 -42.40 -23.65
C THR A 388 -3.58 -41.06 -22.92
N CYS A 389 -3.85 -41.09 -21.61
CA CYS A 389 -3.82 -39.91 -20.76
C CYS A 389 -2.39 -39.61 -20.28
N LYS A 390 -1.95 -38.35 -20.43
CA LYS A 390 -0.60 -37.89 -20.08
C LYS A 390 -0.61 -36.41 -19.68
N ASP A 391 0.49 -35.95 -19.11
CA ASP A 391 0.77 -34.52 -18.93
C ASP A 391 1.14 -33.85 -20.28
N PRO A 392 0.95 -32.53 -20.42
CA PRO A 392 1.30 -31.80 -21.64
C PRO A 392 2.80 -31.91 -21.93
N ALA A 393 3.14 -32.19 -23.20
CA ALA A 393 4.52 -32.44 -23.64
C ALA A 393 5.40 -31.18 -23.73
N THR A 394 4.81 -29.99 -23.59
CA THR A 394 5.49 -28.70 -23.49
C THR A 394 4.88 -27.89 -22.37
N ASP A 395 5.72 -27.12 -21.66
CA ASP A 395 5.21 -26.22 -20.63
C ASP A 395 4.46 -25.04 -21.25
N ILE A 396 3.32 -24.74 -20.62
CA ILE A 396 2.49 -23.58 -20.91
C ILE A 396 3.18 -22.35 -20.29
N VAL A 397 3.38 -21.31 -21.08
CA VAL A 397 3.96 -20.04 -20.63
C VAL A 397 2.87 -19.02 -20.30
N THR A 398 3.21 -17.99 -19.53
CA THR A 398 2.22 -16.97 -19.10
C THR A 398 2.06 -15.84 -20.10
N LYS A 399 3.01 -15.61 -21.03
CA LYS A 399 2.95 -14.49 -22.00
C LYS A 399 3.34 -14.90 -23.43
N PRO A 400 2.75 -14.30 -24.48
CA PRO A 400 3.03 -14.68 -25.88
C PRO A 400 4.49 -14.51 -26.35
N ASN A 401 5.25 -13.63 -25.70
CA ASN A 401 6.68 -13.40 -25.95
C ASN A 401 7.61 -14.41 -25.26
N GLN A 402 7.10 -15.19 -24.28
CA GLN A 402 7.83 -16.28 -23.64
C GLN A 402 7.77 -17.60 -24.43
N ARG A 403 6.95 -17.67 -25.49
CA ARG A 403 6.72 -18.88 -26.29
C ARG A 403 8.02 -19.41 -26.91
N ARG A 404 8.47 -20.60 -26.47
CA ARG A 404 9.60 -21.34 -27.06
C ARG A 404 9.11 -22.24 -28.20
N GLY A 405 10.02 -22.82 -28.99
CA GLY A 405 9.68 -23.73 -30.10
C GLY A 405 9.13 -23.03 -31.35
N SER A 406 8.75 -23.80 -32.37
CA SER A 406 8.27 -23.29 -33.65
C SER A 406 7.21 -24.19 -34.30
N GLY A 407 6.23 -23.58 -34.97
CA GLY A 407 5.07 -24.30 -35.52
C GLY A 407 4.38 -25.13 -34.44
N ALA A 408 4.20 -26.43 -34.70
CA ALA A 408 3.51 -27.34 -33.79
C ALA A 408 4.26 -27.67 -32.48
N SER A 409 5.57 -27.38 -32.36
CA SER A 409 6.36 -27.60 -31.14
C SER A 409 6.35 -26.40 -30.17
N ARG A 410 5.58 -25.36 -30.50
CA ARG A 410 5.59 -24.08 -29.78
C ARG A 410 4.90 -24.18 -28.42
N SER A 411 5.45 -23.55 -27.38
CA SER A 411 4.80 -23.47 -26.06
C SER A 411 3.41 -22.83 -26.17
N PRO A 412 2.36 -23.43 -25.58
CA PRO A 412 1.07 -22.79 -25.42
C PRO A 412 1.14 -21.60 -24.45
N VAL A 413 0.13 -20.72 -24.47
CA VAL A 413 0.01 -19.59 -23.54
C VAL A 413 -1.29 -19.68 -22.78
N ILE A 414 -1.26 -19.49 -21.46
CA ILE A 414 -2.43 -19.22 -20.63
C ILE A 414 -2.28 -17.85 -19.96
N HIS A 415 -3.32 -17.02 -20.00
CA HIS A 415 -3.27 -15.64 -19.51
C HIS A 415 -4.68 -15.15 -19.12
N TYR A 416 -4.78 -14.18 -18.21
CA TYR A 416 -6.02 -13.41 -18.04
C TYR A 416 -6.08 -12.28 -19.09
N TYR A 417 -7.25 -12.04 -19.68
CA TYR A 417 -7.49 -10.82 -20.46
C TYR A 417 -8.87 -10.26 -20.13
N ARG A 418 -9.05 -8.94 -20.29
CA ARG A 418 -10.37 -8.31 -20.37
C ARG A 418 -10.83 -8.26 -21.82
N ALA A 419 -11.98 -8.85 -22.11
CA ALA A 419 -12.62 -8.72 -23.43
C ALA A 419 -13.19 -7.31 -23.62
N HIS A 420 -13.07 -6.78 -24.84
CA HIS A 420 -13.75 -5.52 -25.23
C HIS A 420 -15.26 -5.71 -25.39
N ILE A 421 -15.70 -6.94 -25.70
CA ILE A 421 -17.09 -7.32 -25.88
C ILE A 421 -17.47 -8.32 -24.78
N SER A 422 -18.52 -8.02 -24.02
CA SER A 422 -19.09 -8.97 -23.06
C SER A 422 -19.87 -10.05 -23.80
N THR A 423 -19.45 -11.31 -23.70
CA THR A 423 -20.13 -12.46 -24.29
C THR A 423 -19.79 -13.74 -23.50
N PRO A 424 -20.74 -14.69 -23.33
CA PRO A 424 -20.48 -15.97 -22.69
C PRO A 424 -19.71 -16.96 -23.58
N SER A 425 -19.52 -16.69 -24.88
CA SER A 425 -18.91 -17.63 -25.83
C SER A 425 -17.40 -17.85 -25.67
N HIS A 426 -16.94 -19.02 -26.08
CA HIS A 426 -15.51 -19.39 -26.10
C HIS A 426 -14.77 -18.82 -27.31
N LEU A 427 -15.52 -18.45 -28.35
CA LEU A 427 -15.09 -17.78 -29.58
C LEU A 427 -15.85 -16.46 -29.79
N LEU A 428 -15.38 -15.67 -30.77
CA LEU A 428 -16.15 -14.59 -31.38
C LEU A 428 -16.83 -15.08 -32.67
N PRO A 429 -17.84 -14.38 -33.21
CA PRO A 429 -18.50 -14.78 -34.46
C PRO A 429 -17.51 -15.01 -35.60
N SER A 430 -17.36 -16.27 -36.02
CA SER A 430 -16.46 -16.74 -37.08
C SER A 430 -14.95 -16.47 -36.88
N LYS A 431 -14.48 -16.11 -35.67
CA LYS A 431 -13.04 -15.97 -35.38
C LYS A 431 -12.67 -16.27 -33.92
N PHE A 432 -11.37 -16.46 -33.68
CA PHE A 432 -10.79 -16.44 -32.34
C PHE A 432 -10.77 -15.01 -31.77
N TYR A 433 -10.58 -14.89 -30.45
CA TYR A 433 -10.21 -13.62 -29.83
C TYR A 433 -8.75 -13.32 -30.18
N GLN A 434 -8.45 -12.09 -30.60
CA GLN A 434 -7.10 -11.71 -31.00
C GLN A 434 -6.55 -10.63 -30.08
N PHE A 435 -5.38 -10.87 -29.50
CA PHE A 435 -4.64 -9.82 -28.81
C PHE A 435 -3.78 -9.05 -29.84
N PRO A 436 -3.80 -7.70 -29.87
CA PRO A 436 -4.49 -6.76 -28.97
C PRO A 436 -5.86 -6.26 -29.47
N ALA A 437 -6.42 -6.85 -30.54
CA ALA A 437 -7.59 -6.32 -31.24
C ALA A 437 -8.95 -6.46 -30.50
N ASP A 438 -9.15 -7.55 -29.75
CA ASP A 438 -10.39 -7.85 -29.00
C ASP A 438 -10.17 -7.90 -27.47
N LEU A 439 -8.90 -7.84 -27.04
CA LEU A 439 -8.44 -8.19 -25.70
C LEU A 439 -7.48 -7.13 -25.15
N THR A 440 -7.73 -6.67 -23.91
CA THR A 440 -6.79 -5.84 -23.14
C THR A 440 -6.02 -6.70 -22.15
N ASP A 441 -4.68 -6.55 -22.13
CA ASP A 441 -3.74 -7.21 -21.20
C ASP A 441 -4.11 -6.90 -19.75
N ILE A 442 -4.12 -7.93 -18.89
CA ILE A 442 -4.61 -7.79 -17.52
C ILE A 442 -3.75 -6.85 -16.67
N ALA A 443 -2.46 -6.66 -16.98
CA ALA A 443 -1.61 -5.72 -16.26
C ALA A 443 -2.07 -4.25 -16.45
N GLN A 444 -2.74 -3.93 -17.56
CA GLN A 444 -3.34 -2.61 -17.78
C GLN A 444 -4.67 -2.43 -17.03
N VAL A 445 -5.32 -3.54 -16.66
CA VAL A 445 -6.64 -3.59 -16.01
C VAL A 445 -6.52 -3.63 -14.49
N TRP A 446 -5.60 -4.43 -13.96
CA TRP A 446 -5.32 -4.57 -12.52
C TRP A 446 -4.34 -3.51 -12.01
N LYS A 447 -4.51 -2.28 -12.48
CA LYS A 447 -3.83 -1.12 -11.92
C LYS A 447 -4.46 -0.73 -10.59
N THR A 448 -3.61 -0.51 -9.59
CA THR A 448 -4.01 -0.44 -8.17
C THR A 448 -3.54 0.83 -7.50
N GLY A 449 -4.28 1.26 -6.49
CA GLY A 449 -3.93 2.42 -5.67
C GLY A 449 -4.34 3.75 -6.28
N PHE A 450 -4.27 4.81 -5.46
CA PHE A 450 -4.47 6.19 -5.91
C PHE A 450 -3.47 6.60 -7.00
N ALA A 451 -2.26 6.01 -6.98
CA ALA A 451 -1.22 6.24 -7.97
C ALA A 451 -1.35 5.39 -9.27
N SER A 452 -2.32 4.47 -9.36
CA SER A 452 -2.49 3.56 -10.51
C SER A 452 -1.24 2.73 -10.83
N CYS A 453 -0.61 2.21 -9.78
CA CYS A 453 0.57 1.35 -9.83
C CYS A 453 0.28 0.05 -10.60
N GLU A 454 1.34 -0.59 -11.10
CA GLU A 454 1.21 -1.89 -11.79
C GLU A 454 0.72 -2.99 -10.84
N SER A 455 0.03 -3.99 -11.39
CA SER A 455 -0.41 -5.19 -10.65
C SER A 455 0.79 -5.91 -10.03
N SER A 456 0.75 -6.15 -8.72
CA SER A 456 1.64 -7.10 -8.04
C SER A 456 1.08 -8.52 -7.97
N GLY A 457 -0.17 -8.73 -8.41
CA GLY A 457 -0.79 -10.05 -8.51
C GLY A 457 -0.59 -10.74 -9.87
N SER A 458 -0.84 -12.05 -9.89
CA SER A 458 -0.45 -12.98 -10.94
C SER A 458 -1.24 -12.80 -12.23
N LEU A 459 -0.52 -12.65 -13.34
CA LEU A 459 -1.12 -12.33 -14.64
C LEU A 459 -1.70 -13.57 -15.36
N ALA A 460 -1.58 -14.77 -14.77
CA ALA A 460 -2.14 -16.01 -15.29
C ALA A 460 -2.48 -16.99 -14.14
N PRO A 461 -3.34 -17.99 -14.35
CA PRO A 461 -3.58 -19.04 -13.35
C PRO A 461 -2.31 -19.82 -12.98
N HIS A 462 -2.14 -20.19 -11.72
CA HIS A 462 -0.99 -20.97 -11.25
C HIS A 462 -1.17 -22.47 -11.54
N ARG A 463 -0.15 -23.13 -12.10
CA ARG A 463 -0.21 -24.57 -12.41
C ARG A 463 0.05 -25.41 -11.16
N ASP A 464 -0.96 -26.14 -10.71
CA ASP A 464 -0.88 -27.09 -9.59
C ASP A 464 -1.08 -28.52 -10.12
N THR A 465 -0.03 -29.33 -10.08
CA THR A 465 -0.08 -30.72 -10.54
C THR A 465 -0.72 -31.69 -9.53
N SER A 466 -0.94 -31.26 -8.28
CA SER A 466 -1.59 -32.07 -7.23
C SER A 466 -3.12 -32.08 -7.34
N LEU A 467 -3.71 -31.07 -7.99
CA LEU A 467 -5.13 -30.98 -8.26
C LEU A 467 -5.61 -32.15 -9.14
N GLU A 468 -6.36 -33.08 -8.56
CA GLU A 468 -6.82 -34.31 -9.24
C GLU A 468 -7.61 -34.01 -10.52
N THR A 469 -7.03 -34.36 -11.67
CA THR A 469 -7.59 -34.16 -13.01
C THR A 469 -7.46 -35.45 -13.80
N THR A 470 -8.59 -35.98 -14.25
CA THR A 470 -8.68 -37.19 -15.08
C THR A 470 -8.88 -36.81 -16.55
N CYS A 471 -8.22 -37.50 -17.47
CA CYS A 471 -8.78 -37.61 -18.82
C CYS A 471 -10.04 -38.47 -18.75
N LEU A 472 -11.13 -38.00 -19.38
CA LEU A 472 -12.36 -38.76 -19.59
C LEU A 472 -12.31 -39.42 -20.97
#